data_AF-A0A520Y9L7-F1
#
_entry.id   AF-A0A520Y9L7-F1
#
_cell.length_a   1.000
_cell.length_b   1.000
_cell.length_c   1.000
_cell.angle_alpha   90.00
_cell.angle_beta   90.00
_cell.angle_gamma   90.00
#
_symmetry.space_group_name_H-M   'P 1'
#
loop_
_entity.id
_entity.type
_entity.pdbx_description
1 polymer ?
#
loop_
_entity_poly.entity_id
_entity_poly.type
_entity_poly.pdbx_seq_one_letter_code
_entity_poly.pdbx_strand_id
1 'polypeptide(L)'
;MAGYKTRAGWLATAVVIVLVAVMALFIAQVLGADRLGANDSYFWASLLPMPLYVYAIGATYRALQSIAGGVRSGILGKLLRRVGLALLIGSLLEVFGVAMLANLLGAGGPLFTYDLTPITLGILGAVLHFVSRLMAEAEKARAELDEFV
;
A
#
# COMPACT_ATOMS: atom_id res chain seq x y z
N MET A 1 15.83 23.12 14.36
CA MET A 1 15.95 22.04 13.35
C MET A 1 16.30 20.66 13.92
N ALA A 2 16.80 20.53 15.17
CA ALA A 2 17.14 19.21 15.76
C ALA A 2 15.93 18.31 16.08
N GLY A 3 14.78 18.87 16.44
CA GLY A 3 13.58 18.10 16.84
C GLY A 3 12.81 17.43 15.69
N TYR A 4 13.06 17.79 14.43
CA TYR A 4 12.36 17.20 13.28
C TYR A 4 13.00 15.86 12.87
N LYS A 5 14.33 15.75 12.97
CA LYS A 5 15.09 14.53 12.66
C LYS A 5 14.75 13.38 13.61
N THR A 6 14.54 13.66 14.90
CA THR A 6 14.21 12.65 15.91
C THR A 6 12.80 12.08 15.76
N ARG A 7 11.82 12.92 15.39
CA ARG A 7 10.43 12.47 15.15
C ARG A 7 10.31 11.61 13.89
N ALA A 8 11.02 11.96 12.82
CA ALA A 8 11.03 11.19 11.59
C ALA A 8 11.69 9.81 11.76
N GLY A 9 12.75 9.72 12.57
CA GLY A 9 13.43 8.45 12.85
C GLY A 9 12.56 7.44 13.60
N TRP A 10 11.76 7.89 14.58
CA TRP A 10 10.86 7.02 15.33
C TRP A 10 9.73 6.47 14.45
N LEU A 11 9.11 7.33 13.62
CA LEU A 11 8.08 6.91 12.66
C LEU A 11 8.63 5.90 11.64
N ALA A 12 9.83 6.15 11.12
CA ALA A 12 10.49 5.23 10.20
C ALA A 12 10.75 3.86 10.87
N THR A 13 11.19 3.86 12.12
CA THR A 13 11.42 2.62 12.89
C THR A 13 10.11 1.87 13.14
N ALA A 14 9.04 2.57 13.51
CA ALA A 14 7.72 1.98 13.70
C ALA A 14 7.21 1.31 12.41
N VAL A 15 7.36 1.95 11.25
CA VAL A 15 6.96 1.38 9.96
C VAL A 15 7.75 0.11 9.63
N VAL A 16 9.06 0.07 9.94
CA VAL A 16 9.88 -1.15 9.73
C VAL A 16 9.45 -2.27 10.66
N ILE A 17 9.17 -1.97 11.94
CA ILE A 17 8.66 -2.97 12.89
C ILE A 17 7.34 -3.56 12.38
N VAL A 18 6.42 -2.72 11.92
CA VAL A 18 5.14 -3.16 11.34
C VAL A 18 5.39 -4.00 10.07
N LEU A 19 6.29 -3.58 9.18
CA LEU A 19 6.63 -4.34 7.98
C LEU A 19 7.15 -5.74 8.31
N VAL A 20 8.10 -5.83 9.25
CA VAL A 20 8.69 -7.10 9.69
C VAL A 20 7.64 -7.98 10.36
N ALA A 21 6.79 -7.41 11.22
CA ALA A 21 5.72 -8.15 11.88
C ALA A 21 4.71 -8.70 10.86
N VAL A 22 4.25 -7.89 9.90
CA VAL A 22 3.33 -8.31 8.84
C VAL A 22 3.96 -9.37 7.95
N MET A 23 5.23 -9.22 7.58
CA MET A 23 5.96 -10.25 6.84
C MET A 23 6.09 -11.56 7.62
N ALA A 24 6.43 -11.49 8.91
CA ALA A 24 6.54 -12.67 9.75
C ALA A 24 5.20 -13.40 9.86
N LEU A 25 4.10 -12.67 10.01
CA LEU A 25 2.74 -13.24 10.00
C LEU A 25 2.41 -13.88 8.66
N PHE A 26 2.72 -13.23 7.54
CA PHE A 26 2.50 -13.78 6.21
C PHE A 26 3.29 -15.09 6.01
N ILE A 27 4.57 -15.11 6.37
CA ILE A 27 5.41 -16.31 6.30
C ILE A 27 4.85 -17.41 7.22
N ALA A 28 4.41 -17.07 8.44
CA ALA A 28 3.83 -18.04 9.35
C ALA A 28 2.54 -18.67 8.80
N GLN A 29 1.68 -17.89 8.13
CA GLN A 29 0.49 -18.41 7.45
C GLN A 29 0.85 -19.38 6.33
N VAL A 30 1.85 -19.04 5.51
CA VAL A 30 2.32 -19.90 4.40
C VAL A 30 2.96 -21.19 4.92
N LEU A 31 3.79 -21.12 5.97
CA LEU A 31 4.43 -22.30 6.57
C LEU A 31 3.45 -23.16 7.36
N GLY A 32 2.39 -22.56 7.90
CA GLY A 32 1.31 -23.22 8.63
C GLY A 32 0.14 -23.66 7.75
N ALA A 33 0.24 -23.52 6.43
CA ALA A 33 -0.86 -23.69 5.50
C ALA A 33 -1.57 -25.06 5.67
N ASP A 34 -0.81 -26.14 5.84
CA ASP A 34 -1.36 -27.48 6.05
C ASP A 34 -2.25 -27.59 7.31
N ARG A 35 -1.93 -26.82 8.36
CA ARG A 35 -2.72 -26.77 9.60
C ARG A 35 -3.93 -25.82 9.50
N LEU A 36 -3.90 -24.89 8.55
CA LEU A 36 -4.91 -23.86 8.33
C LEU A 36 -5.91 -24.23 7.23
N GLY A 37 -5.79 -25.43 6.64
CA GLY A 37 -6.71 -25.90 5.62
C GLY A 37 -6.32 -25.48 4.20
N ALA A 38 -5.03 -25.54 3.84
CA ALA A 38 -4.51 -25.22 2.50
C ALA A 38 -5.12 -25.99 1.32
N ASN A 39 -5.92 -27.04 1.58
CA ASN A 39 -6.72 -27.71 0.56
C ASN A 39 -7.89 -26.85 0.05
N ASP A 40 -8.26 -25.80 0.79
CA ASP A 40 -9.27 -24.84 0.34
C ASP A 40 -8.64 -23.82 -0.61
N SER A 41 -9.14 -23.79 -1.84
CA SER A 41 -8.78 -22.79 -2.85
C SER A 41 -9.00 -21.34 -2.37
N TYR A 42 -9.94 -21.14 -1.44
CA TYR A 42 -10.21 -19.85 -0.82
C TYR A 42 -9.01 -19.34 0.01
N PHE A 43 -8.30 -20.23 0.70
CA PHE A 43 -7.12 -19.88 1.50
C PHE A 43 -6.07 -19.18 0.64
N TRP A 44 -5.74 -19.76 -0.51
CA TRP A 44 -4.77 -19.18 -1.43
C TRP A 44 -5.24 -17.88 -2.08
N ALA A 45 -6.53 -17.76 -2.40
CA ALA A 45 -7.10 -16.52 -2.92
C ALA A 45 -7.00 -15.38 -1.88
N SER A 46 -7.27 -15.67 -0.60
CA SER A 46 -7.22 -14.68 0.48
C SER A 46 -5.81 -14.15 0.81
N LEU A 47 -4.75 -14.88 0.44
CA LEU A 47 -3.36 -14.44 0.63
C LEU A 47 -2.90 -13.40 -0.41
N LEU A 48 -3.62 -13.27 -1.52
CA LEU A 48 -3.22 -12.49 -2.69
C LEU A 48 -3.13 -10.96 -2.44
N PRO A 49 -4.00 -10.32 -1.63
CA PRO A 49 -3.86 -8.90 -1.29
C PRO A 49 -2.64 -8.59 -0.41
N MET A 50 -2.17 -9.55 0.39
CA MET A 50 -1.18 -9.31 1.44
C MET A 50 0.19 -8.80 0.94
N PRO A 51 0.76 -9.34 -0.16
CA PRO A 51 1.96 -8.78 -0.78
C PRO A 51 1.83 -7.30 -1.20
N LEU A 52 0.64 -6.86 -1.64
CA LEU A 52 0.40 -5.47 -2.04
C LEU A 52 0.42 -4.54 -0.82
N TYR A 53 -0.14 -4.98 0.30
CA TYR A 53 -0.07 -4.23 1.55
C TYR A 53 1.35 -4.14 2.10
N VAL A 54 2.12 -5.24 2.06
CA VAL A 54 3.55 -5.23 2.42
C VAL A 54 4.32 -4.24 1.54
N TYR A 55 4.06 -4.24 0.23
CA TYR A 55 4.66 -3.26 -0.68
C TYR A 55 4.23 -1.81 -0.35
N ALA A 56 2.97 -1.58 0.01
CA ALA A 56 2.47 -0.26 0.41
C ALA A 56 3.18 0.26 1.68
N ILE A 57 3.38 -0.60 2.69
CA ILE A 57 4.10 -0.27 3.93
C ILE A 57 5.56 0.09 3.60
N GLY A 58 6.24 -0.73 2.79
CA GLY A 58 7.62 -0.46 2.36
C GLY A 58 7.77 0.79 1.47
N ALA A 59 6.77 1.09 0.63
CA ALA A 59 6.74 2.34 -0.14
C ALA A 59 6.52 3.55 0.77
N THR A 60 5.68 3.42 1.79
CA THR A 60 5.45 4.46 2.81
C THR A 60 6.72 4.76 3.58
N TYR A 61 7.46 3.72 4.02
CA TYR A 61 8.77 3.89 4.66
C TYR A 61 9.74 4.72 3.80
N ARG A 62 9.85 4.38 2.51
CA ARG A 62 10.70 5.11 1.56
C ARG A 62 10.24 6.56 1.38
N ALA A 63 8.93 6.81 1.38
CA ALA A 63 8.36 8.16 1.36
C ALA A 63 8.81 8.96 2.60
N LEU A 64 8.65 8.41 3.80
CA LEU A 64 9.07 9.06 5.05
C LEU A 64 10.58 9.33 5.07
N GLN A 65 11.40 8.39 4.62
CA GLN A 65 12.85 8.59 4.53
C GLN A 65 13.20 9.73 3.56
N SER A 66 12.52 9.84 2.42
CA SER A 66 12.76 10.93 1.47
C SER A 66 12.45 12.31 2.07
N ILE A 67 11.39 12.40 2.88
CA ILE A 67 11.04 13.63 3.61
C ILE A 67 12.12 13.94 4.66
N ALA A 68 12.56 12.94 5.42
CA ALA A 68 13.60 13.10 6.44
C ALA A 68 14.98 13.49 5.87
N GLY A 69 15.27 13.05 4.64
CA GLY A 69 16.50 13.34 3.91
C GLY A 69 16.55 14.71 3.23
N GLY A 70 15.48 15.52 3.29
CA GLY A 70 15.42 16.85 2.66
C GLY A 70 15.27 16.79 1.13
N VAL A 71 14.66 15.73 0.60
CA VAL A 71 14.63 15.45 -0.83
C VAL A 71 13.71 16.42 -1.61
N ARG A 72 14.10 16.76 -2.85
CA ARG A 72 13.31 17.52 -3.84
C ARG A 72 11.90 16.93 -4.03
N SER A 73 10.92 17.82 -4.21
CA SER A 73 9.48 17.52 -4.32
C SER A 73 9.14 16.37 -5.30
N GLY A 74 9.93 16.17 -6.36
CA GLY A 74 9.58 15.24 -7.43
C GLY A 74 9.74 13.75 -7.10
N ILE A 75 10.52 13.43 -6.07
CA ILE A 75 10.63 12.07 -5.56
C ILE A 75 9.44 11.74 -4.66
N LEU A 76 8.95 12.74 -3.90
CA LEU A 76 7.83 12.57 -2.99
C LEU A 76 6.53 12.25 -3.74
N GLY A 77 6.24 12.98 -4.83
CA GLY A 77 5.06 12.70 -5.68
C GLY A 77 5.07 11.27 -6.23
N LYS A 78 6.22 10.78 -6.71
CA LYS A 78 6.36 9.39 -7.21
C LYS A 78 6.16 8.35 -6.11
N LEU A 79 6.63 8.62 -4.89
CA LEU A 79 6.46 7.73 -3.75
C LEU A 79 5.00 7.68 -3.28
N LEU A 80 4.33 8.83 -3.18
CA LEU A 80 2.90 8.90 -2.87
C LEU A 80 2.07 8.14 -3.92
N ARG A 81 2.39 8.28 -5.21
CA ARG A 81 1.71 7.55 -6.27
C ARG A 81 1.82 6.03 -6.09
N ARG A 82 3.01 5.54 -5.73
CA ARG A 82 3.26 4.11 -5.50
C ARG A 82 2.50 3.59 -4.28
N VAL A 83 2.48 4.36 -3.18
CA VAL A 83 1.70 4.02 -1.97
C VAL A 83 0.21 3.99 -2.32
N GLY A 84 -0.31 5.04 -2.95
CA GLY A 84 -1.72 5.16 -3.31
C GLY A 84 -2.20 4.03 -4.22
N LEU A 85 -1.44 3.71 -5.27
CA LEU A 85 -1.76 2.60 -6.17
C LEU A 85 -1.71 1.24 -5.46
N ALA A 86 -0.74 1.01 -4.59
CA ALA A 86 -0.63 -0.24 -3.84
C ALA A 86 -1.83 -0.45 -2.91
N LEU A 87 -2.23 0.58 -2.17
CA LEU A 87 -3.40 0.53 -1.29
C LEU A 87 -4.69 0.35 -2.09
N LEU A 88 -4.85 1.06 -3.21
CA LEU A 88 -6.03 0.97 -4.06
C LEU A 88 -6.17 -0.41 -4.70
N ILE A 89 -5.09 -0.97 -5.24
CA ILE A 89 -5.13 -2.29 -5.89
C ILE A 89 -5.30 -3.39 -4.83
N GLY A 90 -4.61 -3.30 -3.69
CA GLY A 90 -4.72 -4.26 -2.60
C GLY A 90 -6.14 -4.35 -2.05
N SER A 91 -6.76 -3.20 -1.78
CA SER A 91 -8.15 -3.12 -1.31
C SER A 91 -9.16 -3.58 -2.35
N LEU A 92 -8.98 -3.25 -3.64
CA LEU A 92 -9.84 -3.76 -4.70
C LEU A 92 -9.75 -5.28 -4.81
N LEU A 93 -8.56 -5.85 -4.67
CA LEU A 93 -8.39 -7.29 -4.63
C LEU A 93 -9.03 -7.92 -3.40
N GLU A 94 -8.99 -7.26 -2.24
CA GLU A 94 -9.63 -7.78 -1.03
C GLU A 94 -11.15 -7.71 -1.10
N VAL A 95 -11.72 -6.59 -1.55
CA VAL A 95 -13.18 -6.40 -1.66
C VAL A 95 -13.77 -7.25 -2.79
N PHE A 96 -13.14 -7.26 -3.96
CA PHE A 96 -13.69 -7.91 -5.16
C PHE A 96 -12.88 -9.14 -5.57
N GLY A 97 -11.56 -9.01 -5.63
CA GLY A 97 -10.68 -10.05 -6.18
C GLY A 97 -10.79 -11.40 -5.49
N VAL A 98 -10.76 -11.45 -4.16
CA VAL A 98 -10.84 -12.70 -3.38
C VAL A 98 -12.20 -13.37 -3.61
N ALA A 99 -13.29 -12.62 -3.49
CA ALA A 99 -14.64 -13.13 -3.68
C ALA A 99 -14.89 -13.61 -5.13
N MET A 100 -14.44 -12.85 -6.13
CA MET A 100 -14.56 -13.24 -7.54
C MET A 100 -13.72 -14.47 -7.86
N LEU A 101 -12.48 -14.56 -7.35
CA LEU A 101 -11.61 -15.73 -7.54
C LEU A 101 -12.22 -16.97 -6.87
N ALA A 102 -12.73 -16.85 -5.65
CA ALA A 102 -13.41 -17.95 -4.96
C ALA A 102 -14.63 -18.45 -5.74
N ASN A 103 -15.43 -17.54 -6.29
CA ASN A 103 -16.57 -17.89 -7.15
C ASN A 103 -16.13 -18.57 -8.46
N LEU A 104 -15.05 -18.09 -9.09
CA LEU A 104 -14.49 -18.69 -10.30
C LEU A 104 -14.00 -20.13 -10.04
N LEU A 105 -13.58 -20.42 -8.81
CA LEU A 105 -13.14 -21.75 -8.34
C LEU A 105 -14.29 -22.64 -7.83
N GLY A 106 -15.55 -22.18 -7.96
CA GLY A 106 -16.74 -22.98 -7.67
C GLY A 106 -17.25 -22.89 -6.23
N ALA A 107 -16.74 -21.97 -5.41
CA ALA A 107 -17.21 -21.80 -4.02
C ALA A 107 -18.67 -21.31 -3.93
N GLY A 108 -19.13 -20.56 -4.94
CA GLY A 108 -20.44 -19.90 -4.93
C GLY A 108 -20.53 -18.79 -3.86
N GLY A 109 -21.38 -17.78 -4.09
CA GLY A 109 -21.59 -16.70 -3.12
C GLY A 109 -21.51 -15.30 -3.72
N PRO A 110 -21.40 -14.25 -2.87
CA PRO A 110 -21.39 -12.87 -3.32
C PRO A 110 -20.13 -12.53 -4.13
N LEU A 111 -20.25 -11.60 -5.09
CA LEU A 111 -19.14 -11.15 -5.93
C LEU A 111 -18.20 -10.16 -5.24
N PHE A 112 -18.53 -9.73 -4.03
CA PHE A 112 -17.73 -8.80 -3.23
C PHE A 112 -17.95 -9.05 -1.74
N THR A 113 -16.96 -8.64 -0.94
CA THR A 113 -17.00 -8.66 0.52
C THR A 113 -17.27 -7.25 1.04
N TYR A 114 -18.32 -7.08 1.84
CA TYR A 114 -18.67 -5.79 2.42
C TYR A 114 -17.92 -5.58 3.75
N ASP A 115 -16.65 -5.23 3.66
CA ASP A 115 -15.81 -4.85 4.80
C ASP A 115 -15.37 -3.39 4.67
N LEU A 116 -15.65 -2.60 5.72
CA LEU A 116 -15.29 -1.19 5.82
C LEU A 116 -13.78 -0.97 5.75
N THR A 117 -12.99 -1.92 6.26
CA THR A 117 -11.53 -1.79 6.38
C THR A 117 -10.85 -1.68 5.01
N PRO A 118 -10.99 -2.67 4.10
CA PRO A 118 -10.41 -2.55 2.76
C PRO A 118 -11.05 -1.43 1.95
N ILE A 119 -12.36 -1.17 2.09
CA ILE A 119 -13.02 -0.05 1.40
C ILE A 119 -12.38 1.30 1.76
N THR A 120 -12.17 1.55 3.05
CA THR A 120 -11.55 2.82 3.52
C THR A 120 -10.09 2.93 3.08
N LEU A 121 -9.32 1.84 3.12
CA LEU A 121 -7.95 1.81 2.59
C LEU A 121 -7.92 2.09 1.08
N GLY A 122 -8.88 1.59 0.32
CA GLY A 122 -9.00 1.86 -1.11
C GLY A 122 -9.30 3.32 -1.42
N ILE A 123 -10.21 3.93 -0.65
CA ILE A 123 -10.49 5.37 -0.76
C ILE A 123 -9.23 6.18 -0.43
N LEU A 124 -8.53 5.84 0.66
CA LEU A 124 -7.26 6.49 1.01
C LEU A 124 -6.22 6.35 -0.09
N GLY A 125 -6.10 5.16 -0.68
CA GLY A 125 -5.23 4.87 -1.82
C GLY A 125 -5.55 5.75 -3.03
N ALA A 126 -6.83 5.88 -3.37
CA ALA A 126 -7.29 6.75 -4.46
C ALA A 126 -6.94 8.23 -4.19
N VAL A 127 -7.20 8.73 -2.98
CA VAL A 127 -6.86 10.10 -2.58
C VAL A 127 -5.37 10.36 -2.73
N LEU A 128 -4.51 9.47 -2.22
CA LEU A 128 -3.06 9.59 -2.37
C LEU A 128 -2.61 9.58 -3.83
N HIS A 129 -3.27 8.76 -4.67
CA HIS A 129 -3.02 8.75 -6.10
C HIS A 129 -3.38 10.11 -6.73
N PHE A 130 -4.53 10.69 -6.44
CA PHE A 130 -4.93 12.00 -6.96
C PHE A 130 -3.99 13.12 -6.50
N VAL A 131 -3.63 13.15 -5.21
CA VAL A 131 -2.66 14.12 -4.69
C VAL A 131 -1.32 13.98 -5.41
N SER A 132 -0.86 12.77 -5.67
CA SER A 132 0.40 12.55 -6.39
C SER A 132 0.39 13.11 -7.82
N ARG A 133 -0.77 13.06 -8.50
CA ARG A 133 -0.94 13.63 -9.84
C ARG A 133 -0.92 15.14 -9.79
N LEU A 134 -1.62 15.74 -8.83
CA LEU A 134 -1.63 17.18 -8.62
C LEU A 134 -0.21 17.72 -8.35
N MET A 135 0.58 17.01 -7.54
CA MET A 135 1.99 17.37 -7.31
C MET A 135 2.82 17.32 -8.60
N ALA A 136 2.62 16.30 -9.44
CA ALA A 136 3.33 16.19 -10.71
C ALA A 136 2.95 17.31 -11.69
N GLU A 137 1.69 17.72 -11.71
CA GLU A 137 1.21 18.86 -12.51
C GLU A 137 1.80 20.18 -12.01
N ALA A 138 1.83 20.39 -10.69
CA ALA A 138 2.44 21.58 -10.09
C ALA A 138 3.95 21.68 -10.39
N GLU A 139 4.66 20.56 -10.38
CA GLU A 139 6.08 20.53 -10.74
C GLU A 139 6.31 20.86 -12.20
N LYS A 140 5.46 20.36 -13.10
CA LYS A 140 5.53 20.67 -14.52
C LYS A 140 5.32 22.18 -14.75
N ALA A 141 4.29 22.76 -14.14
CA ALA A 141 4.03 24.19 -14.24
C ALA A 141 5.19 25.04 -13.67
N ARG A 142 5.81 24.59 -12.56
CA ARG A 142 6.97 25.26 -12.00
C ARG A 142 8.20 25.19 -12.91
N ALA A 143 8.42 24.04 -13.55
CA ALA A 143 9.52 23.88 -14.50
C ALA A 143 9.34 24.77 -15.75
N GLU A 144 8.10 24.95 -16.22
CA GLU A 144 7.78 25.89 -17.31
C GLU A 144 8.07 27.34 -16.90
N LEU A 145 7.78 27.73 -15.66
CA LEU A 145 8.11 29.07 -15.15
C LEU A 145 9.61 29.31 -14.99
N ASP A 146 10.37 28.30 -14.56
CA ASP A 146 11.83 28.37 -14.45
C ASP A 146 12.51 28.53 -15.82
N GLU A 147 11.85 28.19 -16.94
CA GLU A 147 12.38 28.43 -18.30
C GLU A 147 12.31 29.91 -18.71
N PHE A 148 11.43 30.70 -18.09
CA PHE A 148 11.26 32.13 -18.39
C PHE A 148 12.17 33.07 -17.57
N VAL A 149 12.94 32.55 -16.61
CA VAL A 149 13.88 33.29 -15.76
C VAL A 149 15.31 33.10 -16.25
#